data_AF-A0A929WVY0-F1
#
_entry.id   AF-A0A929WVY0-F1
#
_cell.length_a   1.000
_cell.length_b   1.000
_cell.length_c   1.000
_cell.angle_alpha   90.00
_cell.angle_beta   90.00
_cell.angle_gamma   90.00
#
_symmetry.space_group_name_H-M   'P 1'
#
loop_
_entity.id
_entity.type
_entity.pdbx_description
1 polymer ?
#
loop_
_entity_poly.entity_id
_entity_poly.type
_entity_poly.pdbx_seq_one_letter_code
_entity_poly.pdbx_strand_id
1 'polypeptide(L)' 'AAARAVGGAVARNPLLLIRPCHRVVASTGPGGYAGGATLKRWLLEREAATASSLSRVRPAPDLP' A
#
# COMPACT_ATOMS: atom_id res chain seq x y z
N ALA A 1 -22.14 3.88 -0.62
CA ALA A 1 -22.04 4.24 0.81
C ALA A 1 -20.87 3.52 1.52
N ALA A 2 -20.81 2.18 1.46
CA ALA A 2 -19.81 1.37 2.17
C ALA A 2 -18.33 1.77 1.92
N ALA A 3 -17.92 1.96 0.66
CA ALA A 3 -16.53 2.33 0.34
C ALA A 3 -16.07 3.64 1.01
N ARG A 4 -16.94 4.65 1.09
CA ARG A 4 -16.65 5.92 1.78
C ARG A 4 -16.55 5.73 3.30
N ALA A 5 -17.40 4.88 3.88
CA ALA A 5 -17.34 4.54 5.30
C ALA A 5 -16.02 3.83 5.65
N VAL A 6 -15.59 2.87 4.82
CA VAL A 6 -14.29 2.20 4.94
C VAL A 6 -13.15 3.21 4.84
N GLY A 7 -13.16 4.07 3.82
CA GLY A 7 -12.14 5.11 3.66
C GLY A 7 -12.03 6.03 4.88
N GLY A 8 -13.18 6.45 5.43
CA GLY A 8 -13.23 7.27 6.65
C GLY A 8 -12.73 6.53 7.90
N ALA A 9 -13.02 5.24 8.05
CA ALA A 9 -12.51 4.42 9.17
C ALA A 9 -10.99 4.24 9.08
N VAL A 10 -10.49 3.94 7.88
CA VAL A 10 -9.07 3.75 7.59
C VAL A 10 -8.27 5.04 7.80
N ALA A 11 -8.83 6.20 7.46
CA ALA A 11 -8.20 7.50 7.67
C ALA A 11 -7.96 7.84 9.15
N ARG A 12 -8.69 7.20 10.07
CA ARG A 12 -8.57 7.38 11.53
C ARG A 12 -7.66 6.35 12.20
N ASN A 13 -6.93 5.55 11.42
CA ASN A 13 -6.00 4.56 11.96
C ASN A 13 -4.81 5.24 12.67
N PRO A 14 -4.58 5.02 13.97
CA PRO A 14 -3.45 5.60 14.69
C PRO A 14 -2.12 4.86 14.42
N LEU A 15 -2.17 3.64 13.90
CA LEU A 15 -1.00 2.79 13.64
C LEU A 15 -0.68 2.78 12.14
N LEU A 16 -0.26 3.92 11.61
CA LEU A 16 -0.18 4.24 10.18
C LEU A 16 0.56 3.19 9.31
N LEU A 17 1.68 2.66 9.80
CA LEU A 17 2.50 1.69 9.06
C LEU A 17 2.17 0.24 9.39
N ILE A 18 1.92 -0.06 10.68
CA ILE A 18 1.68 -1.43 11.17
C ILE A 18 0.36 -1.97 10.67
N ARG A 19 -0.69 -1.14 10.71
CA ARG A 19 -1.94 -1.41 9.98
C ARG A 19 -1.79 -0.67 8.64
N PRO A 20 -1.60 -1.37 7.51
CA PRO A 20 -1.13 -0.77 6.26
C PRO A 20 -2.23 0.04 5.56
N CYS A 21 -2.70 1.11 6.19
CA CYS A 21 -3.79 1.96 5.69
C CYS A 21 -3.38 2.74 4.43
N HIS A 22 -2.07 2.90 4.18
CA HIS A 22 -1.55 3.43 2.93
C HIS A 22 -1.86 2.52 1.72
N ARG A 23 -2.14 1.23 1.91
CA ARG A 23 -2.54 0.30 0.83
C ARG A 23 -4.01 0.41 0.42
N VAL A 24 -4.84 1.07 1.21
CA VAL A 24 -6.24 1.32 0.84
C VAL A 24 -6.29 2.52 -0.10
N VAL A 25 -6.69 2.28 -1.35
CA VAL A 25 -6.72 3.29 -2.42
C VAL A 25 -8.15 3.51 -2.93
N ALA A 26 -8.39 4.69 -3.49
CA ALA A 26 -9.63 4.97 -4.22
C ALA A 26 -9.51 4.48 -5.66
N SER A 27 -10.64 4.26 -6.34
CA SER A 27 -10.65 3.91 -7.76
C SER A 27 -10.03 5.00 -8.65
N THR A 28 -9.97 6.24 -8.16
CA THR A 28 -9.41 7.39 -8.88
C THR A 28 -7.97 7.71 -8.50
N GLY A 29 -7.34 6.95 -7.60
CA GLY A 29 -5.95 7.17 -7.19
C GLY A 29 -5.70 6.89 -5.71
N PRO A 30 -4.55 7.36 -5.17
CA PRO A 30 -4.13 7.02 -3.81
C PRO A 30 -5.14 7.41 -2.73
N GLY A 31 -5.91 8.49 -2.91
CA GLY A 31 -6.83 9.00 -1.90
C GLY A 31 -6.12 9.62 -0.67
N GLY A 32 -6.87 9.84 0.41
CA GLY A 32 -6.36 10.48 1.63
C GLY A 32 -5.46 9.58 2.48
N TYR A 33 -4.61 10.22 3.29
CA TYR A 33 -3.74 9.57 4.27
C TYR A 33 -3.47 10.50 5.45
N ALA A 34 -3.58 10.00 6.68
CA ALA A 34 -3.32 10.80 7.88
C ALA A 34 -1.86 11.28 7.96
N GLY A 35 -0.90 10.50 7.44
CA GLY A 35 0.51 10.90 7.32
C GLY A 35 0.81 11.78 6.10
N GLY A 36 -0.20 12.23 5.35
CA GLY A 36 -0.06 13.08 4.16
C GLY A 36 0.10 12.33 2.83
N ALA A 37 -0.36 12.96 1.75
CA ALA A 37 -0.41 12.35 0.42
C ALA A 37 0.97 12.01 -0.17
N THR A 38 2.01 12.78 0.16
CA THR A 38 3.39 12.51 -0.29
C THR A 38 3.93 11.22 0.33
N LEU A 39 3.74 11.04 1.63
CA LEU A 39 4.17 9.82 2.32
C LEU A 39 3.44 8.58 1.80
N LYS A 40 2.12 8.68 1.55
CA LYS A 40 1.36 7.56 0.98
C LYS A 40 1.88 7.12 -0.39
N ARG A 41 2.15 8.08 -1.30
CA ARG A 41 2.71 7.80 -2.62
C ARG A 41 4.09 7.14 -2.51
N TRP A 42 4.97 7.71 -1.69
CA TRP A 42 6.31 7.18 -1.46
C TRP A 42 6.30 5.74 -0.92
N LEU A 43 5.39 5.41 0.02
CA LEU A 43 5.22 4.06 0.54
C LEU A 43 4.76 3.08 -0.56
N LEU A 44 3.76 3.46 -1.34
CA LEU A 44 3.22 2.63 -2.43
C LEU A 44 4.28 2.36 -3.51
N GLU A 45 5.06 3.36 -3.90
CA GLU A 45 6.14 3.23 -4.88
C GLU A 45 7.22 2.24 -4.42
N ARG A 46 7.59 2.28 -3.14
CA ARG A 46 8.58 1.37 -2.57
C ARG A 46 8.09 -0.06 -2.50
N GLU A 47 6.85 -0.27 -2.07
CA GLU A 47 6.25 -1.61 -2.04
C GLU A 47 6.16 -2.20 -3.45
N ALA A 48 5.84 -1.39 -4.46
CA ALA A 48 5.85 -1.82 -5.86
C ALA A 48 7.26 -2.18 -6.35
N ALA A 49 8.28 -1.41 -5.98
CA ALA A 49 9.68 -1.71 -6.32
C ALA A 49 10.15 -3.03 -5.67
N THR A 50 9.78 -3.28 -4.42
CA THR A 50 10.07 -4.54 -3.71
C THR A 50 9.33 -5.73 -4.34
N ALA A 51 8.06 -5.56 -4.71
CA ALA A 51 7.32 -6.60 -5.42
C ALA A 51 7.98 -6.93 -6.77
N SER A 52 8.43 -5.92 -7.51
CA SER A 52 9.17 -6.09 -8.77
C SER A 52 10.51 -6.80 -8.56
N SER A 53 11.28 -6.47 -7.52
CA SER A 53 12.54 -7.17 -7.24
C SER A 53 12.30 -8.65 -6.91
N LEU A 54 11.26 -8.98 -6.14
CA LEU A 54 10.91 -10.38 -5.83
C LEU A 54 10.51 -11.16 -7.07
N SER A 55 9.74 -10.55 -7.99
CA SER A 55 9.38 -11.20 -9.25
C SER A 55 10.57 -11.44 -10.19
N ARG A 56 11.66 -10.67 -10.05
CA ARG A 56 12.89 -10.82 -10.83
C ARG A 56 13.85 -11.86 -10.28
N VAL A 57 13.73 -12.21 -9.00
CA VAL A 57 14.42 -13.37 -8.46
C VAL A 57 13.74 -14.59 -9.11
N ARG A 58 14.34 -15.11 -10.19
CA ARG A 58 13.92 -16.39 -10.77
C ARG A 58 13.79 -17.39 -9.61
N PRO A 59 12.75 -18.24 -9.58
CA PRO A 59 12.82 -19.41 -8.72
C PRO A 59 14.14 -20.11 -9.05
N ALA A 60 14.90 -20.47 -8.00
CA ALA A 60 16.11 -21.25 -8.20
C ALA A 60 15.75 -22.43 -9.11
N PRO A 61 16.53 -22.70 -10.18
CA PRO A 61 16.32 -23.93 -10.92
C PRO A 61 16.35 -25.05 -9.89
N ASP A 62 15.30 -25.85 -9.92
CA ASP A 62 15.12 -27.10 -9.19
C ASP A 62 16.46 -27.85 -9.22
N LEU A 63 17.14 -27.84 -8.06
CA LEU A 63 18.36 -28.60 -7.85
C LEU A 63 17.96 -30.09 -7.81
N PRO A 64 18.78 -30.99 -8.38
CA PRO A 64 18.44 -32.40 -8.54
C PRO A 64 18.19 -33.13 -7.22
#